data_AF-A0A2V9QST0-F1
#
_entry.id   AF-A0A2V9QST0-F1
#
_cell.length_a   1.000
_cell.length_b   1.000
_cell.length_c   1.000
_cell.angle_alpha   90.00
_cell.angle_beta   90.00
_cell.angle_gamma   90.00
#
_symmetry.space_group_name_H-M   'P 1'
#
loop_
_entity.id
_entity.type
_entity.pdbx_description
1 polymer ?
#
loop_
_entity_poly.entity_id
_entity_poly.type
_entity_poly.pdbx_seq_one_letter_code
_entity_poly.pdbx_strand_id
1 'polypeptide(L)'
;MSLRITVMVLAATLALTTACTNKKVTNPLAKVDSKQPDVVLFNRGMDAMKHNHFDVARLDMQTLINTYPDSEYIARAKLALADSWYAEGGTAGLAQAEQEYTDFKTFFPNMPEAAEAQLKIANIHFSQMEKPDRDFTHAVRAEQEYRAVIMQYPDNAKMVAEARKKLLEVQEVIAEREYRVGRFYYLRGSYLPAVARLESLVNRYPLYSKADEALYLIGQSYEGQMAMVRHMGTSEREQMEHAHKTDEAQLKKDELSREQYISNQLVPKAADAYSKILTRYPVMNRSDDAKARLLALHEPVPRPTKAALAQNKAEEDARKEQSMMSSVMGAFSKRPNVSPATTVGNPTLQDQEPISASGLVQEAVKASAGGKSADTALKGTITGTDAPGENQAAPRSDDPNPQAPASTDKNSQAAASGGEQNPAAQDSQAAPDPNDLKPVGSGGATDAAPDPNELKPNVAPDTPAPAPSQVNEVGQNANDPNAQAGAKADASGQELADDQMISSSKHKKKKGLGKIIPGA
;
A
#
# COMPACT_ATOMS: atom_id res chain seq x y z
N MET A 1 -66.32 -15.53 15.97
CA MET A 1 -65.29 -14.47 16.16
C MET A 1 -65.08 -13.80 14.81
N SER A 2 -66.09 -13.11 14.28
CA SER A 2 -66.46 -11.70 14.52
C SER A 2 -65.70 -10.76 13.59
N LEU A 3 -66.38 -10.42 12.48
CA LEU A 3 -66.06 -9.39 11.49
C LEU A 3 -65.60 -8.05 12.10
N ARG A 4 -65.95 -7.81 13.37
CA ARG A 4 -65.55 -6.64 14.15
C ARG A 4 -64.05 -6.60 14.46
N ILE A 5 -63.39 -7.75 14.59
CA ILE A 5 -61.95 -7.83 14.85
C ILE A 5 -61.18 -7.46 13.58
N THR A 6 -61.62 -7.95 12.41
CA THR A 6 -61.00 -7.65 11.12
C THR A 6 -61.11 -6.17 10.74
N VAL A 7 -62.27 -5.55 11.02
CA VAL A 7 -62.47 -4.11 10.77
C VAL A 7 -61.63 -3.25 11.72
N MET A 8 -61.46 -3.64 12.99
CA MET A 8 -60.57 -2.91 13.90
C MET A 8 -59.09 -3.04 13.53
N VAL A 9 -58.64 -4.21 13.07
CA VAL A 9 -57.26 -4.40 12.60
C VAL A 9 -56.99 -3.56 11.34
N LEU A 10 -57.93 -3.53 10.39
CA LEU A 10 -57.80 -2.73 9.17
C LEU A 10 -57.79 -1.22 9.48
N ALA A 11 -58.63 -0.76 10.40
CA ALA A 11 -58.67 0.64 10.84
C ALA A 11 -57.39 1.05 11.60
N ALA A 12 -56.84 0.15 12.42
CA ALA A 12 -55.56 0.38 13.09
C ALA A 12 -54.39 0.45 12.09
N THR A 13 -54.37 -0.41 11.06
CA THR A 13 -53.34 -0.34 10.01
C THR A 13 -53.46 0.92 9.15
N LEU A 14 -54.68 1.41 8.88
CA LEU A 14 -54.89 2.63 8.09
C LEU A 14 -54.52 3.89 8.89
N ALA A 15 -54.73 3.88 10.21
CA ALA A 15 -54.29 4.95 11.11
C ALA A 15 -52.76 5.04 11.28
N LEU A 16 -52.03 3.92 11.09
CA LEU A 16 -50.56 3.95 11.08
C LEU A 16 -49.98 4.48 9.76
N THR A 17 -50.74 4.49 8.66
CA THR A 17 -50.27 4.99 7.35
C THR A 17 -50.48 6.48 7.11
N THR A 18 -51.28 7.17 7.93
CA THR A 18 -51.54 8.63 7.79
C THR A 18 -50.59 9.52 8.61
N ALA A 19 -49.59 8.94 9.28
CA ALA A 19 -48.57 9.67 10.04
C ALA A 19 -47.36 10.16 9.19
N CYS A 20 -47.45 10.11 7.87
CA CYS A 20 -46.54 10.85 6.99
C CYS A 20 -46.97 12.33 6.97
N THR A 21 -46.68 13.03 8.06
CA THR A 21 -46.91 14.47 8.17
C THR A 21 -45.99 15.21 7.21
N ASN A 22 -46.61 15.97 6.31
CA ASN A 22 -45.99 16.88 5.36
C ASN A 22 -45.05 17.86 6.08
N LYS A 23 -43.73 17.66 6.01
CA LYS A 23 -42.74 18.64 6.50
C LYS A 23 -42.95 19.93 5.72
N LYS A 24 -43.58 20.94 6.32
CA LYS A 24 -43.67 22.29 5.74
C LYS A 24 -42.24 22.75 5.43
N VAL A 25 -42.00 23.18 4.19
CA VAL A 25 -40.72 23.78 3.77
C VAL A 25 -40.49 25.03 4.63
N THR A 26 -39.64 24.90 5.64
CA THR A 26 -39.23 26.01 6.50
C THR A 26 -38.23 26.86 5.76
N ASN A 27 -38.60 28.08 5.39
CA ASN A 27 -37.67 29.07 4.87
C ASN A 27 -36.70 29.49 6.00
N PRO A 28 -35.38 29.19 5.91
CA PRO A 28 -34.43 29.47 6.98
C PRO A 28 -34.20 30.97 7.22
N LEU A 29 -34.54 31.82 6.25
CA LEU A 29 -34.44 33.28 6.33
C LEU A 29 -35.66 33.93 6.98
N ALA A 30 -36.82 33.27 6.99
CA ALA A 30 -38.08 33.86 7.48
C ALA A 30 -38.10 34.16 8.99
N LYS A 31 -37.07 33.74 9.74
CA LYS A 31 -36.90 34.01 11.18
C LYS A 31 -35.66 34.88 11.49
N VAL A 32 -35.01 35.44 10.47
CA VAL A 32 -33.77 36.20 10.61
C VAL A 32 -34.03 37.68 10.27
N ASP A 33 -34.90 38.32 11.06
CA ASP A 33 -35.08 39.78 11.01
C ASP A 33 -34.02 40.46 11.89
N SER A 34 -32.78 40.51 11.40
CA SER A 34 -31.65 41.13 12.10
C SER A 34 -30.80 41.96 11.14
N LYS A 35 -30.13 43.00 11.66
CA LYS A 35 -29.14 43.81 10.92
C LYS A 35 -27.87 43.03 10.57
N GLN A 36 -27.63 41.90 11.24
CA GLN A 36 -26.49 40.99 11.00
C GLN A 36 -27.03 39.57 10.82
N PRO A 37 -27.65 39.27 9.67
CA PRO A 37 -28.30 37.99 9.44
C PRO A 37 -27.31 36.82 9.38
N ASP A 38 -26.08 37.07 8.93
CA ASP A 38 -24.98 36.10 8.87
C ASP A 38 -24.53 35.63 10.26
N VAL A 39 -24.30 36.56 11.20
CA VAL A 39 -23.97 36.24 12.61
C VAL A 39 -25.07 35.41 13.26
N VAL A 40 -26.33 35.78 13.01
CA VAL A 40 -27.49 35.06 13.57
C VAL A 40 -27.59 33.65 13.00
N LEU A 41 -27.40 33.48 11.68
CA LEU A 41 -27.38 32.16 11.04
C LEU A 41 -26.24 31.30 11.60
N PHE A 42 -25.03 31.87 11.72
CA PHE A 42 -23.89 31.15 12.27
C PHE A 42 -24.16 30.70 13.71
N ASN A 43 -24.57 31.62 14.58
CA ASN A 43 -24.84 31.31 15.99
C ASN A 43 -25.97 30.30 16.16
N ARG A 44 -27.03 30.40 15.35
CA ARG A 44 -28.15 29.45 15.35
C ARG A 44 -27.69 28.06 14.91
N GLY A 45 -26.90 27.97 13.84
CA GLY A 45 -26.36 26.68 13.39
C GLY A 45 -25.38 26.06 14.40
N MET A 46 -24.55 26.88 15.05
CA MET A 46 -23.65 26.42 16.13
C MET A 46 -24.42 25.97 17.38
N ASP A 47 -25.54 26.61 17.71
CA ASP A 47 -26.42 26.15 18.78
C ASP A 47 -27.12 24.83 18.41
N ALA A 48 -27.60 24.70 17.17
CA ALA A 48 -28.17 23.45 16.66
C ALA A 48 -27.16 22.29 16.71
N MET A 49 -25.89 22.54 16.35
CA MET A 49 -24.77 21.57 16.50
C MET A 49 -24.63 21.07 17.93
N LYS A 50 -24.66 21.97 18.93
CA LYS A 50 -24.53 21.59 20.36
C LYS A 50 -25.67 20.67 20.83
N HIS A 51 -26.84 20.80 20.21
CA HIS A 51 -28.02 19.99 20.50
C HIS A 51 -28.16 18.75 19.59
N ASN A 52 -27.14 18.42 18.78
CA ASN A 52 -27.15 17.33 17.79
C ASN A 52 -28.22 17.48 16.69
N HIS A 53 -28.74 18.68 16.46
CA HIS A 53 -29.64 18.99 15.34
C HIS A 53 -28.81 19.32 14.09
N PHE A 54 -28.12 18.30 13.56
CA PHE A 54 -27.16 18.47 12.46
C PHE A 54 -27.81 18.94 11.16
N ASP A 55 -29.05 18.51 10.88
CA ASP A 55 -29.81 18.95 9.71
C ASP A 55 -30.11 20.46 9.73
N VAL A 56 -30.54 20.99 10.87
CA VAL A 56 -30.77 22.42 11.07
C VAL A 56 -29.46 23.20 11.00
N ALA A 57 -28.40 22.69 11.63
CA ALA A 57 -27.09 23.29 11.58
C ALA A 57 -26.58 23.43 10.13
N ARG A 58 -26.69 22.36 9.33
CA ARG A 58 -26.28 22.38 7.92
C ARG A 58 -27.08 23.34 7.09
N LEU A 59 -28.41 23.37 7.29
CA LEU A 59 -29.27 24.29 6.57
C LEU A 59 -28.86 25.75 6.85
N ASP A 60 -28.56 26.08 8.10
CA ASP A 60 -28.15 27.42 8.51
C ASP A 60 -26.76 27.79 7.95
N MET A 61 -25.80 26.87 8.02
CA MET A 61 -24.46 27.07 7.47
C MET A 61 -24.49 27.21 5.94
N GLN A 62 -25.22 26.34 5.23
CA GLN A 62 -25.40 26.43 3.78
C GLN A 62 -26.12 27.72 3.37
N THR A 63 -27.13 28.13 4.13
CA THR A 63 -27.82 29.41 3.90
C THR A 63 -26.85 30.58 4.04
N LEU A 64 -26.01 30.57 5.09
CA LEU A 64 -24.98 31.58 5.29
C LEU A 64 -24.00 31.60 4.11
N ILE A 65 -23.45 30.44 3.75
CA ILE A 65 -22.46 30.28 2.67
C ILE A 65 -23.00 30.79 1.33
N ASN A 66 -24.25 30.44 1.00
CA ASN A 66 -24.83 30.75 -0.31
C ASN A 66 -25.36 32.18 -0.40
N THR A 67 -25.86 32.75 0.71
CA THR A 67 -26.54 34.05 0.72
C THR A 67 -25.59 35.20 1.05
N TYR A 68 -24.52 34.94 1.81
CA TYR A 68 -23.60 35.96 2.31
C TYR A 68 -22.13 35.60 2.05
N PRO A 69 -21.70 35.43 0.78
CA PRO A 69 -20.36 34.96 0.42
C PRO A 69 -19.21 35.87 0.89
N ASP A 70 -19.50 37.14 1.17
CA ASP A 70 -18.52 38.12 1.69
C ASP A 70 -18.50 38.20 3.23
N SER A 71 -19.25 37.34 3.93
CA SER A 71 -19.29 37.35 5.40
C SER A 71 -17.97 36.89 6.02
N GLU A 72 -17.59 37.53 7.13
CA GLU A 72 -16.42 37.15 7.93
C GLU A 72 -16.53 35.71 8.51
N TYR A 73 -17.75 35.17 8.59
CA TYR A 73 -18.02 33.83 9.12
C TYR A 73 -17.91 32.73 8.07
N ILE A 74 -17.68 33.04 6.79
CA ILE A 74 -17.73 32.04 5.71
C ILE A 74 -16.78 30.87 5.93
N ALA A 75 -15.52 31.14 6.29
CA ALA A 75 -14.55 30.09 6.57
C ALA A 75 -15.02 29.22 7.77
N ARG A 76 -15.46 29.87 8.85
CA ARG A 76 -15.96 29.16 10.05
C ARG A 76 -17.24 28.37 9.75
N ALA A 77 -18.11 28.88 8.89
CA ALA A 77 -19.35 28.24 8.49
C ALA A 77 -19.09 27.02 7.60
N LYS A 78 -18.15 27.10 6.65
CA LYS A 78 -17.69 25.96 5.85
C LYS A 78 -17.10 24.86 6.74
N LEU A 79 -16.25 25.22 7.70
CA LEU A 79 -15.69 24.25 8.64
C LEU A 79 -16.78 23.62 9.52
N ALA A 80 -17.70 24.42 10.06
CA ALA A 80 -18.82 23.94 10.86
C ALA A 80 -19.78 23.02 10.07
N LEU A 81 -19.97 23.28 8.77
CA LEU A 81 -20.70 22.40 7.87
C LEU A 81 -20.02 21.02 7.78
N ALA A 82 -18.70 20.97 7.57
CA ALA A 82 -17.94 19.72 7.58
C ALA A 82 -18.00 19.01 8.96
N ASP A 83 -17.84 19.77 10.04
CA ASP A 83 -17.94 19.26 11.42
C ASP A 83 -19.31 18.64 11.71
N SER A 84 -20.40 19.20 11.17
CA SER A 84 -21.75 18.66 11.36
C SER A 84 -21.92 17.28 10.76
N TRP A 85 -21.37 17.05 9.56
CA TRP A 85 -21.38 15.74 8.90
C TRP A 85 -20.48 14.75 9.63
N TYR A 86 -19.31 15.20 10.09
CA TYR A 86 -18.38 14.39 10.85
C TYR A 86 -18.96 13.95 12.21
N ALA A 87 -19.67 14.86 12.89
CA ALA A 87 -20.30 14.60 14.18
C ALA A 87 -21.54 13.71 14.08
N GLU A 88 -22.36 13.86 13.03
CA GLU A 88 -23.45 12.92 12.72
C GLU A 88 -22.91 11.51 12.47
N GLY A 89 -21.75 11.42 11.80
CA GLY A 89 -21.07 10.18 11.53
C GLY A 89 -21.84 9.29 10.55
N GLY A 90 -21.67 7.98 10.70
CA GLY A 90 -22.16 7.00 9.73
C GLY A 90 -21.42 7.08 8.39
N THR A 91 -21.58 6.06 7.53
CA THR A 91 -20.82 6.00 6.27
C THR A 91 -21.14 7.16 5.33
N ALA A 92 -22.43 7.52 5.19
CA ALA A 92 -22.84 8.62 4.33
C ALA A 92 -22.41 9.99 4.88
N GLY A 93 -22.57 10.22 6.19
CA GLY A 93 -22.16 11.47 6.82
C GLY A 93 -20.65 11.65 6.77
N LEU A 94 -19.86 10.61 7.04
CA LEU A 94 -18.40 10.67 6.92
C LEU A 94 -17.94 10.94 5.47
N ALA A 95 -18.60 10.38 4.46
CA ALA A 95 -18.29 10.66 3.06
C ALA A 95 -18.58 12.13 2.70
N GLN A 96 -19.69 12.69 3.18
CA GLN A 96 -19.98 14.12 3.02
C GLN A 96 -18.98 15.00 3.78
N ALA A 97 -18.60 14.60 4.99
CA ALA A 97 -17.60 15.32 5.78
C ALA A 97 -16.24 15.38 5.07
N GLU A 98 -15.80 14.26 4.48
CA GLU A 98 -14.55 14.20 3.69
C GLU A 98 -14.56 15.21 2.55
N GLN A 99 -15.66 15.30 1.81
CA GLN A 99 -15.82 16.28 0.73
C GLN A 99 -15.78 17.72 1.27
N GLU A 100 -16.54 18.02 2.32
CA GLU A 100 -16.62 19.39 2.87
C GLU A 100 -15.30 19.86 3.50
N TYR A 101 -14.53 18.96 4.13
CA TYR A 101 -13.16 19.29 4.59
C TYR A 101 -12.20 19.52 3.42
N THR A 102 -12.33 18.73 2.35
CA THR A 102 -11.52 18.90 1.14
C THR A 102 -11.83 20.24 0.47
N ASP A 103 -13.10 20.61 0.41
CA ASP A 103 -13.55 21.91 -0.05
C ASP A 103 -13.00 23.03 0.83
N PHE A 104 -13.08 22.91 2.16
CA PHE A 104 -12.51 23.90 3.08
C PHE A 104 -11.02 24.13 2.82
N LYS A 105 -10.23 23.06 2.66
CA LYS A 105 -8.81 23.17 2.31
C LYS A 105 -8.58 23.85 0.96
N THR A 106 -9.44 23.58 -0.01
CA THR A 106 -9.34 24.14 -1.36
C THR A 106 -9.63 25.64 -1.37
N PHE A 107 -10.67 26.07 -0.64
CA PHE A 107 -11.07 27.48 -0.57
C PHE A 107 -10.25 28.30 0.43
N PHE A 108 -9.73 27.68 1.49
CA PHE A 108 -9.02 28.35 2.59
C PHE A 108 -7.66 27.70 2.92
N PRO A 109 -6.74 27.53 1.96
CA PRO A 109 -5.51 26.77 2.16
C PRO A 109 -4.54 27.37 3.19
N ASN A 110 -4.58 28.69 3.39
CA ASN A 110 -3.65 29.42 4.27
C ASN A 110 -4.19 29.59 5.71
N MET A 111 -5.40 29.09 5.99
CA MET A 111 -5.97 29.16 7.34
C MET A 111 -5.33 28.09 8.24
N PRO A 112 -5.06 28.40 9.52
CA PRO A 112 -4.48 27.42 10.45
C PRO A 112 -5.37 26.18 10.64
N GLU A 113 -6.68 26.32 10.45
CA GLU A 113 -7.67 25.25 10.48
C GLU A 113 -7.57 24.28 9.29
N ALA A 114 -6.85 24.63 8.21
CA ALA A 114 -6.66 23.73 7.07
C ALA A 114 -5.90 22.45 7.48
N ALA A 115 -4.95 22.58 8.41
CA ALA A 115 -4.25 21.44 9.00
C ALA A 115 -5.20 20.55 9.82
N GLU A 116 -6.17 21.15 10.53
CA GLU A 116 -7.19 20.40 11.27
C GLU A 116 -8.14 19.67 10.31
N ALA A 117 -8.60 20.33 9.24
CA ALA A 117 -9.44 19.72 8.22
C ALA A 117 -8.74 18.51 7.57
N GLN A 118 -7.45 18.64 7.24
CA GLN A 118 -6.63 17.53 6.72
C GLN A 118 -6.54 16.36 7.72
N LEU A 119 -6.31 16.67 9.00
CA LEU A 119 -6.28 15.65 10.03
C LEU A 119 -7.64 14.94 10.18
N LYS A 120 -8.75 15.67 10.05
CA LYS A 120 -10.10 15.09 10.10
C LYS A 120 -10.38 14.18 8.90
N ILE A 121 -9.95 14.53 7.69
CA ILE A 121 -9.98 13.64 6.53
C ILE A 121 -9.24 12.32 6.83
N ALA A 122 -8.02 12.40 7.36
CA ALA A 122 -7.28 11.21 7.76
C ALA A 122 -8.01 10.38 8.84
N ASN A 123 -8.60 11.04 9.84
CA ASN A 123 -9.37 10.40 10.90
C ASN A 123 -10.66 9.72 10.38
N ILE A 124 -11.31 10.27 9.35
CA ILE A 124 -12.45 9.64 8.68
C ILE A 124 -12.03 8.26 8.16
N HIS A 125 -10.95 8.19 7.40
CA HIS A 125 -10.45 6.92 6.87
C HIS A 125 -9.96 5.98 7.98
N PHE A 126 -9.27 6.50 8.99
CA PHE A 126 -8.86 5.73 10.16
C PHE A 126 -10.05 5.06 10.88
N SER A 127 -11.18 5.78 10.98
CA SER A 127 -12.39 5.26 11.61
C SER A 127 -13.04 4.13 10.81
N GLN A 128 -12.89 4.16 9.48
CA GLN A 128 -13.43 3.19 8.53
C GLN A 128 -12.48 2.04 8.21
N MET A 129 -11.28 2.02 8.78
CA MET A 129 -10.36 0.91 8.61
C MET A 129 -10.98 -0.41 9.08
N GLU A 130 -10.84 -1.42 8.24
CA GLU A 130 -11.18 -2.79 8.59
C GLU A 130 -9.97 -3.55 9.13
N LYS A 131 -10.19 -4.81 9.50
CA LYS A 131 -9.12 -5.72 9.96
C LYS A 131 -8.09 -6.00 8.85
N PRO A 132 -6.85 -6.39 9.20
CA PRO A 132 -5.80 -6.71 8.24
C PRO A 132 -6.18 -7.76 7.18
N ASP A 133 -7.11 -8.66 7.48
CA ASP A 133 -7.61 -9.72 6.59
C ASP A 133 -8.69 -9.25 5.60
N ARG A 134 -9.12 -7.99 5.66
CA ARG A 134 -10.22 -7.43 4.86
C ARG A 134 -9.75 -6.38 3.86
N ASP A 135 -10.68 -5.61 3.29
CA ASP A 135 -10.37 -4.52 2.40
C ASP A 135 -9.55 -3.44 3.14
N PHE A 136 -8.47 -3.02 2.50
CA PHE A 136 -7.47 -2.12 3.08
C PHE A 136 -7.47 -0.75 2.41
N THR A 137 -8.48 -0.44 1.59
CA THR A 137 -8.58 0.84 0.88
C THR A 137 -8.55 2.01 1.85
N HIS A 138 -9.35 1.95 2.93
CA HIS A 138 -9.34 2.98 3.96
C HIS A 138 -8.04 3.05 4.76
N ALA A 139 -7.31 1.93 4.91
CA ALA A 139 -6.00 1.96 5.57
C ALA A 139 -4.96 2.67 4.70
N VAL A 140 -4.92 2.40 3.39
CA VAL A 140 -4.01 3.07 2.45
C VAL A 140 -4.33 4.56 2.35
N ARG A 141 -5.61 4.93 2.24
CA ARG A 141 -6.01 6.34 2.24
C ARG A 141 -5.65 7.02 3.56
N ALA A 142 -5.93 6.40 4.70
CA ALA A 142 -5.53 6.96 6.00
C ALA A 142 -4.01 7.18 6.08
N GLU A 143 -3.20 6.24 5.59
CA GLU A 143 -1.74 6.39 5.52
C GLU A 143 -1.35 7.63 4.70
N GLN A 144 -1.92 7.78 3.50
CA GLN A 144 -1.65 8.91 2.61
C GLN A 144 -2.05 10.24 3.24
N GLU A 145 -3.25 10.32 3.82
CA GLU A 145 -3.77 11.56 4.40
C GLU A 145 -3.01 11.98 5.67
N TYR A 146 -2.58 11.04 6.52
CA TYR A 146 -1.72 11.36 7.67
C TYR A 146 -0.31 11.78 7.23
N ARG A 147 0.26 11.16 6.20
CA ARG A 147 1.52 11.63 5.62
C ARG A 147 1.37 13.05 5.08
N ALA A 148 0.26 13.35 4.42
CA ALA A 148 -0.04 14.69 3.94
C ALA A 148 -0.14 15.72 5.09
N VAL A 149 -0.74 15.38 6.24
CA VAL A 149 -0.69 16.28 7.43
C VAL A 149 0.76 16.62 7.79
N ILE A 150 1.61 15.60 7.88
CA ILE A 150 3.01 15.74 8.34
C ILE A 150 3.85 16.53 7.34
N MET A 151 3.63 16.33 6.04
CA MET A 151 4.41 16.96 4.98
C MET A 151 3.93 18.38 4.64
N GLN A 152 2.61 18.60 4.60
CA GLN A 152 2.04 19.87 4.15
C GLN A 152 1.90 20.89 5.29
N TYR A 153 1.79 20.44 6.54
CA TYR A 153 1.58 21.31 7.70
C TYR A 153 2.63 21.09 8.81
N PRO A 154 3.94 21.16 8.51
CA PRO A 154 5.00 20.89 9.49
C PRO A 154 4.98 21.86 10.69
N ASP A 155 4.50 23.09 10.49
CA ASP A 155 4.48 24.14 11.52
C ASP A 155 3.42 23.88 12.61
N ASN A 156 2.38 23.09 12.33
CA ASN A 156 1.35 22.78 13.30
C ASN A 156 1.74 21.56 14.14
N ALA A 157 2.64 21.77 15.10
CA ALA A 157 3.22 20.72 15.93
C ALA A 157 2.18 19.82 16.64
N LYS A 158 1.01 20.36 17.01
CA LYS A 158 -0.07 19.59 17.66
C LYS A 158 -0.68 18.58 16.68
N MET A 159 -1.07 19.03 15.49
CA MET A 159 -1.67 18.15 14.48
C MET A 159 -0.66 17.15 13.93
N VAL A 160 0.60 17.56 13.75
CA VAL A 160 1.69 16.67 13.33
C VAL A 160 1.95 15.58 14.38
N ALA A 161 1.94 15.91 15.67
CA ALA A 161 2.13 14.91 16.73
C ALA A 161 1.00 13.87 16.75
N GLU A 162 -0.25 14.31 16.59
CA GLU A 162 -1.40 13.40 16.48
C GLU A 162 -1.32 12.53 15.22
N ALA A 163 -1.04 13.14 14.06
CA ALA A 163 -0.89 12.45 12.79
C ALA A 163 0.23 11.42 12.82
N ARG A 164 1.40 11.72 13.41
CA ARG A 164 2.52 10.77 13.55
C ARG A 164 2.11 9.54 14.34
N LYS A 165 1.44 9.74 15.48
CA LYS A 165 0.97 8.62 16.31
C LYS A 165 -0.05 7.76 15.56
N LYS A 166 -1.00 8.39 14.88
CA LYS A 166 -2.03 7.67 14.10
C LYS A 166 -1.43 6.97 12.89
N LEU A 167 -0.45 7.58 12.23
CA LEU A 167 0.26 6.97 11.12
C LEU A 167 0.98 5.68 11.55
N LEU A 168 1.62 5.67 12.72
CA LEU A 168 2.21 4.44 13.28
C LEU A 168 1.15 3.34 13.50
N GLU A 169 -0.02 3.71 14.04
CA GLU A 169 -1.16 2.79 14.20
C GLU A 169 -1.66 2.24 12.85
N VAL A 170 -1.76 3.08 11.81
CA VAL A 170 -2.18 2.67 10.46
C VAL A 170 -1.16 1.73 9.83
N GLN A 171 0.12 2.09 9.90
CA GLN A 171 1.23 1.32 9.31
C GLN A 171 1.36 -0.06 9.95
N GLU A 172 1.10 -0.17 11.26
CA GLU A 172 1.03 -1.47 11.95
C GLU A 172 -0.04 -2.39 11.35
N VAL A 173 -1.22 -1.85 11.01
CA VAL A 173 -2.33 -2.63 10.44
C VAL A 173 -2.00 -3.08 9.01
N ILE A 174 -1.43 -2.20 8.20
CA ILE A 174 -1.02 -2.54 6.82
C ILE A 174 0.13 -3.56 6.85
N ALA A 175 1.10 -3.39 7.74
CA ALA A 175 2.20 -4.34 7.91
C ALA A 175 1.71 -5.71 8.39
N GLU A 176 0.79 -5.77 9.36
CA GLU A 176 0.19 -7.05 9.81
C GLU A 176 -0.49 -7.81 8.66
N ARG A 177 -1.12 -7.09 7.72
CA ARG A 177 -1.69 -7.69 6.52
C ARG A 177 -0.62 -8.33 5.64
N GLU A 178 0.40 -7.57 5.24
CA GLU A 178 1.48 -8.09 4.38
C GLU A 178 2.25 -9.23 5.07
N TYR A 179 2.43 -9.16 6.38
CA TYR A 179 3.03 -10.23 7.19
C TYR A 179 2.20 -11.52 7.10
N ARG A 180 0.87 -11.45 7.26
CA ARG A 180 -0.01 -12.62 7.14
C ARG A 180 0.06 -13.24 5.75
N VAL A 181 0.11 -12.43 4.70
CA VAL A 181 0.24 -12.90 3.31
C VAL A 181 1.60 -13.56 3.08
N GLY A 182 2.70 -12.92 3.51
CA GLY A 182 4.04 -13.49 3.41
C GLY A 182 4.17 -14.81 4.18
N ARG A 183 3.65 -14.86 5.41
CA ARG A 183 3.59 -16.06 6.23
C ARG A 183 2.75 -17.16 5.60
N PHE A 184 1.64 -16.83 4.95
CA PHE A 184 0.83 -17.80 4.21
C PHE A 184 1.63 -18.47 3.09
N TYR A 185 2.37 -17.69 2.28
CA TYR A 185 3.23 -18.26 1.24
C TYR A 185 4.37 -19.11 1.80
N TYR A 186 4.97 -18.68 2.92
CA TYR A 186 5.99 -19.46 3.61
C TYR A 186 5.46 -20.83 4.05
N LEU A 187 4.27 -20.87 4.69
CA LEU A 187 3.64 -22.11 5.14
C LEU A 187 3.28 -23.06 3.97
N ARG A 188 3.06 -22.52 2.78
CA ARG A 188 2.82 -23.30 1.55
C ARG A 188 4.12 -23.79 0.88
N GLY A 189 5.29 -23.43 1.41
CA GLY A 189 6.59 -23.71 0.80
C GLY A 189 6.89 -22.85 -0.43
N SER A 190 6.10 -21.81 -0.70
CA SER A 190 6.33 -20.86 -1.79
C SER A 190 7.27 -19.75 -1.33
N TYR A 191 8.56 -20.06 -1.23
CA TYR A 191 9.53 -19.20 -0.57
C TYR A 191 9.81 -17.88 -1.29
N LEU A 192 9.91 -17.85 -2.62
CA LEU A 192 10.16 -16.60 -3.36
C LEU A 192 9.02 -15.56 -3.20
N PRO A 193 7.73 -15.93 -3.35
CA PRO A 193 6.63 -15.03 -3.01
C PRO A 193 6.61 -14.60 -1.54
N ALA A 194 6.99 -15.50 -0.61
CA ALA A 194 7.08 -15.17 0.81
C ALA A 194 8.15 -14.08 1.05
N VAL A 195 9.35 -14.27 0.48
CA VAL A 195 10.45 -13.29 0.52
C VAL A 195 10.00 -11.95 -0.05
N ALA A 196 9.42 -11.92 -1.27
CA ALA A 196 8.97 -10.68 -1.90
C ALA A 196 8.04 -9.86 -0.99
N ARG A 197 7.07 -10.52 -0.36
CA ARG A 197 6.10 -9.88 0.54
C ARG A 197 6.72 -9.41 1.84
N LEU A 198 7.51 -10.26 2.49
CA LEU A 198 8.11 -9.96 3.78
C LEU A 198 9.21 -8.92 3.66
N GLU A 199 10.03 -8.96 2.59
CA GLU A 199 11.06 -7.95 2.35
C GLU A 199 10.44 -6.57 2.06
N SER A 200 9.38 -6.53 1.23
CA SER A 200 8.63 -5.29 1.00
C SER A 200 8.09 -4.72 2.32
N LEU A 201 7.60 -5.58 3.20
CA LEU A 201 7.11 -5.19 4.52
C LEU A 201 8.21 -4.60 5.41
N VAL A 202 9.35 -5.27 5.58
CA VAL A 202 10.39 -4.79 6.51
C VAL A 202 11.09 -3.54 6.00
N ASN A 203 11.16 -3.37 4.69
CA ASN A 203 11.73 -2.18 4.06
C ASN A 203 10.77 -0.98 4.18
N ARG A 204 9.46 -1.19 3.98
CA ARG A 204 8.44 -0.13 4.06
C ARG A 204 8.01 0.22 5.48
N TYR A 205 8.04 -0.74 6.41
CA TYR A 205 7.52 -0.59 7.78
C TYR A 205 8.51 -1.11 8.84
N PRO A 206 9.67 -0.45 9.01
CA PRO A 206 10.69 -0.88 9.98
C PRO A 206 10.23 -0.78 11.45
N LEU A 207 9.15 -0.05 11.76
CA LEU A 207 8.62 0.06 13.12
C LEU A 207 7.57 -1.00 13.46
N TYR A 208 7.26 -1.89 12.52
CA TYR A 208 6.27 -2.95 12.69
C TYR A 208 6.57 -3.83 13.91
N SER A 209 5.54 -4.15 14.70
CA SER A 209 5.69 -4.88 15.96
C SER A 209 6.25 -6.31 15.83
N LYS A 210 6.21 -6.90 14.63
CA LYS A 210 6.77 -8.23 14.34
C LYS A 210 7.82 -8.17 13.22
N ALA A 211 8.57 -7.07 13.15
CA ALA A 211 9.66 -6.93 12.17
C ALA A 211 10.71 -8.03 12.32
N ASP A 212 11.02 -8.45 13.55
CA ASP A 212 11.94 -9.55 13.84
C ASP A 212 11.43 -10.90 13.32
N GLU A 213 10.13 -11.17 13.49
CA GLU A 213 9.51 -12.40 12.98
C GLU A 213 9.42 -12.40 11.45
N ALA A 214 9.14 -11.25 10.83
CA ALA A 214 9.17 -11.12 9.38
C ALA A 214 10.58 -11.39 8.80
N LEU A 215 11.62 -10.79 9.39
CA LEU A 215 13.02 -11.06 9.03
C LEU A 215 13.41 -12.52 9.26
N TYR A 216 12.94 -13.11 10.36
CA TYR A 216 13.20 -14.51 10.66
C TYR A 216 12.59 -15.42 9.59
N LEU A 217 11.35 -15.15 9.17
CA LEU A 217 10.69 -15.89 8.09
C LEU A 217 11.37 -15.66 6.72
N ILE A 218 11.94 -14.48 6.44
CA ILE A 218 12.77 -14.25 5.24
C ILE A 218 13.98 -15.19 5.26
N GLY A 219 14.73 -15.20 6.37
CA GLY A 219 15.86 -16.10 6.55
C GLY A 219 15.46 -17.56 6.37
N GLN A 220 14.39 -18.01 7.04
CA GLN A 220 13.87 -19.36 6.90
C GLN A 220 13.39 -19.69 5.48
N SER A 221 12.88 -18.71 4.73
CA SER A 221 12.47 -18.90 3.33
C SER A 221 13.68 -19.15 2.43
N TYR A 222 14.80 -18.46 2.63
CA TYR A 222 16.04 -18.76 1.93
C TYR A 222 16.62 -20.12 2.31
N GLU A 223 16.54 -20.50 3.58
CA GLU A 223 16.93 -21.84 4.01
C GLU A 223 16.05 -22.95 3.43
N GLY A 224 14.75 -22.69 3.30
CA GLY A 224 13.82 -23.54 2.59
C GLY A 224 14.19 -23.72 1.12
N GLN A 225 14.62 -22.64 0.45
CA GLN A 225 15.15 -22.71 -0.92
C GLN A 225 16.43 -23.54 -0.99
N MET A 226 17.35 -23.40 -0.03
CA MET A 226 18.55 -24.23 0.04
C MET A 226 18.20 -25.71 0.16
N ALA A 227 17.24 -26.06 1.02
CA ALA A 227 16.76 -27.43 1.15
C ALA A 227 16.13 -27.96 -0.15
N MET A 228 15.34 -27.13 -0.85
CA MET A 228 14.77 -27.49 -2.16
C MET A 228 15.86 -27.75 -3.20
N VAL A 229 16.86 -26.87 -3.32
CA VAL A 229 17.97 -27.03 -4.29
C VAL A 229 18.81 -28.28 -4.00
N ARG A 230 19.04 -28.59 -2.72
CA ARG A 230 19.73 -29.84 -2.33
C ARG A 230 18.91 -31.08 -2.71
N HIS A 231 17.61 -31.07 -2.42
CA HIS A 231 16.71 -32.19 -2.73
C HIS A 231 16.49 -32.39 -4.24
N MET A 232 16.47 -31.32 -5.04
CA MET A 232 16.39 -31.45 -6.50
C MET A 232 17.53 -32.33 -7.02
N GLY A 233 18.75 -32.11 -6.55
CA GLY A 233 19.87 -32.96 -6.97
C GLY A 233 19.85 -34.40 -6.50
N THR A 234 19.35 -34.66 -5.29
CA THR A 234 19.22 -36.05 -4.84
C THR A 234 18.23 -36.80 -5.72
N SER A 235 17.12 -36.15 -6.09
CA SER A 235 16.13 -36.74 -7.00
C SER A 235 16.66 -36.93 -8.44
N GLU A 236 17.45 -36.00 -8.95
CA GLU A 236 18.10 -36.12 -10.28
C GLU A 236 19.10 -37.27 -10.30
N ARG A 237 19.89 -37.43 -9.22
CA ARG A 237 20.85 -38.51 -9.07
C ARG A 237 20.18 -39.88 -9.08
N GLU A 238 19.12 -40.06 -8.29
CA GLU A 238 18.34 -41.31 -8.26
C GLU A 238 17.75 -41.64 -9.64
N GLN A 239 17.20 -40.65 -10.35
CA GLN A 239 16.64 -40.84 -11.70
C GLN A 239 17.71 -41.26 -12.72
N MET A 240 18.90 -40.67 -12.68
CA MET A 240 20.00 -41.02 -13.59
C MET A 240 20.57 -42.41 -13.32
N GLU A 241 20.63 -42.82 -12.04
CA GLU A 241 21.03 -44.17 -11.63
C GLU A 241 20.05 -45.22 -12.18
N HIS A 242 18.74 -45.00 -12.03
CA HIS A 242 17.71 -45.86 -12.62
C HIS A 242 17.75 -45.92 -14.15
N ALA A 243 18.22 -44.86 -14.80
CA ALA A 243 18.33 -44.81 -16.26
C ALA A 243 19.60 -45.49 -16.82
N HIS A 244 20.49 -46.02 -15.97
CA HIS A 244 21.83 -46.49 -16.35
C HIS A 244 22.62 -45.47 -17.20
N LYS A 245 22.37 -44.17 -16.98
CA LYS A 245 22.98 -43.03 -17.71
C LYS A 245 23.79 -42.15 -16.76
N THR A 246 24.66 -42.76 -15.98
CA THR A 246 25.48 -42.05 -14.99
C THR A 246 26.79 -41.59 -15.62
N ASP A 247 26.86 -40.32 -16.04
CA ASP A 247 28.12 -39.61 -16.21
C ASP A 247 28.53 -39.00 -14.86
N GLU A 248 29.38 -39.71 -14.12
CA GLU A 248 29.82 -39.29 -12.78
C GLU A 248 30.51 -37.93 -12.77
N ALA A 249 31.20 -37.57 -13.86
CA ALA A 249 31.91 -36.30 -13.96
C ALA A 249 30.92 -35.13 -14.10
N GLN A 250 29.87 -35.32 -14.90
CA GLN A 250 28.80 -34.33 -15.06
C GLN A 250 27.98 -34.19 -13.76
N LEU A 251 27.63 -35.30 -13.10
CA LEU A 251 26.91 -35.28 -11.82
C LEU A 251 27.67 -34.49 -10.75
N LYS A 252 28.98 -34.72 -10.63
CA LYS A 252 29.84 -33.99 -9.68
C LYS A 252 29.91 -32.49 -10.01
N LYS A 253 29.94 -32.13 -11.29
CA LYS A 253 29.93 -30.73 -11.74
C LYS A 253 28.61 -30.03 -11.39
N ASP A 254 27.49 -30.74 -11.55
CA ASP A 254 26.16 -30.21 -11.23
C ASP A 254 25.90 -30.16 -9.72
N GLU A 255 26.47 -31.07 -8.94
CA GLU A 255 26.51 -30.98 -7.47
C GLU A 255 27.31 -29.74 -7.02
N LEU A 256 28.51 -29.53 -7.58
CA LEU A 256 29.35 -28.36 -7.26
C LEU A 256 28.68 -27.04 -7.64
N SER A 257 28.02 -26.95 -8.80
CA SER A 257 27.34 -25.72 -9.23
C SER A 257 26.17 -25.37 -8.31
N ARG A 258 25.42 -26.38 -7.83
CA ARG A 258 24.33 -26.18 -6.87
C ARG A 258 24.83 -25.75 -5.51
N GLU A 259 25.89 -26.36 -4.99
CA GLU A 259 26.50 -25.91 -3.73
C GLU A 259 27.08 -24.49 -3.84
N GLN A 260 27.69 -24.15 -4.98
CA GLN A 260 28.13 -22.77 -5.25
C GLN A 260 26.96 -21.78 -5.31
N TYR A 261 25.84 -22.15 -5.94
CA TYR A 261 24.64 -21.31 -5.95
C TYR A 261 24.13 -21.09 -4.52
N ILE A 262 24.06 -22.16 -3.73
CA ILE A 262 23.66 -22.07 -2.32
C ILE A 262 24.59 -21.13 -1.54
N SER A 263 25.91 -21.35 -1.59
CA SER A 263 26.88 -20.58 -0.81
C SER A 263 26.95 -19.11 -1.25
N ASN A 264 26.81 -18.84 -2.55
CA ASN A 264 27.04 -17.50 -3.09
C ASN A 264 25.77 -16.65 -3.15
N GLN A 265 24.58 -17.27 -3.23
CA GLN A 265 23.32 -16.55 -3.40
C GLN A 265 22.39 -16.69 -2.20
N LEU A 266 22.17 -17.91 -1.70
CA LEU A 266 21.13 -18.15 -0.70
C LEU A 266 21.63 -17.95 0.74
N VAL A 267 22.83 -18.43 1.06
CA VAL A 267 23.41 -18.26 2.41
C VAL A 267 23.56 -16.78 2.77
N PRO A 268 24.14 -15.90 1.93
CA PRO A 268 24.29 -14.48 2.29
C PRO A 268 22.96 -13.76 2.47
N LYS A 269 21.95 -14.08 1.62
CA LYS A 269 20.60 -13.51 1.74
C LYS A 269 19.91 -13.94 3.05
N ALA A 270 20.07 -15.21 3.45
CA ALA A 270 19.59 -15.69 4.75
C ALA A 270 20.33 -15.02 5.91
N ALA A 271 21.66 -14.91 5.81
CA ALA A 271 22.51 -14.32 6.82
C ALA A 271 22.22 -12.84 7.03
N ASP A 272 21.98 -12.06 5.97
CA ASP A 272 21.61 -10.66 6.05
C ASP A 272 20.29 -10.47 6.81
N ALA A 273 19.27 -11.29 6.52
CA ALA A 273 17.99 -11.23 7.21
C ALA A 273 18.13 -11.49 8.73
N TYR A 274 18.87 -12.53 9.13
CA TYR A 274 19.13 -12.82 10.54
C TYR A 274 20.02 -11.76 11.20
N SER A 275 21.03 -11.27 10.49
CA SER A 275 21.93 -10.22 10.96
C SER A 275 21.18 -8.92 11.26
N LYS A 276 20.21 -8.55 10.42
CA LYS A 276 19.33 -7.38 10.65
C LYS A 276 18.53 -7.48 11.95
N ILE A 277 18.11 -8.66 12.37
CA ILE A 277 17.45 -8.85 13.67
C ILE A 277 18.40 -8.44 14.79
N LEU A 278 19.67 -8.86 14.71
CA LEU A 278 20.66 -8.58 15.76
C LEU A 278 21.15 -7.14 15.75
N THR A 279 21.22 -6.49 14.59
CA THR A 279 21.77 -5.14 14.48
C THR A 279 20.72 -4.06 14.64
N ARG A 280 19.47 -4.27 14.19
CA ARG A 280 18.39 -3.27 14.24
C ARG A 280 17.30 -3.57 15.29
N TYR A 281 17.04 -4.85 15.57
CA TYR A 281 15.96 -5.29 16.46
C TYR A 281 16.44 -6.16 17.64
N PRO A 282 17.55 -5.81 18.33
CA PRO A 282 18.22 -6.72 19.26
C PRO A 282 17.39 -7.11 20.49
N VAL A 283 16.39 -6.33 20.91
CA VAL A 283 15.57 -6.66 22.10
C VAL A 283 14.28 -7.42 21.79
N MET A 284 13.99 -7.69 20.52
CA MET A 284 12.80 -8.42 20.11
C MET A 284 12.96 -9.94 20.32
N ASN A 285 11.88 -10.70 20.16
CA ASN A 285 11.81 -12.10 20.59
C ASN A 285 12.72 -13.04 19.79
N ARG A 286 12.98 -12.74 18.51
CA ARG A 286 13.75 -13.62 17.60
C ARG A 286 15.26 -13.42 17.64
N SER A 287 15.79 -12.55 18.50
CA SER A 287 17.24 -12.28 18.55
C SER A 287 18.08 -13.53 18.84
N ASP A 288 17.70 -14.35 19.81
CA ASP A 288 18.48 -15.55 20.14
C ASP A 288 18.34 -16.65 19.07
N ASP A 289 17.15 -16.78 18.48
CA ASP A 289 16.91 -17.67 17.36
C ASP A 289 17.80 -17.28 16.16
N ALA A 290 17.89 -15.99 15.84
CA ALA A 290 18.70 -15.47 14.74
C ALA A 290 20.21 -15.74 14.95
N LYS A 291 20.73 -15.56 16.17
CA LYS A 291 22.12 -15.95 16.51
C LYS A 291 22.36 -17.43 16.25
N ALA A 292 21.43 -18.29 16.69
CA ALA A 292 21.56 -19.73 16.49
C ALA A 292 21.53 -20.12 15.01
N ARG A 293 20.72 -19.45 14.18
CA ARG A 293 20.69 -19.69 12.73
C ARG A 293 21.97 -19.23 12.03
N LEU A 294 22.52 -18.07 12.37
CA LEU A 294 23.80 -17.61 11.80
C LEU A 294 24.94 -18.59 12.11
N LEU A 295 25.01 -19.07 13.35
CA LEU A 295 25.99 -20.11 13.73
C LEU A 295 25.79 -21.41 12.94
N ALA A 296 24.54 -21.84 12.73
CA ALA A 296 24.24 -23.02 11.93
C ALA A 296 24.60 -22.84 10.44
N LEU A 297 24.56 -21.62 9.93
CA LEU A 297 24.99 -21.26 8.58
C LEU A 297 26.51 -21.03 8.47
N HIS A 298 27.26 -21.12 9.58
CA HIS A 298 28.68 -20.78 9.67
C HIS A 298 28.99 -19.31 9.31
N GLU A 299 28.02 -18.44 9.57
CA GLU A 299 28.12 -17.00 9.31
C GLU A 299 28.49 -16.24 10.59
N PRO A 300 29.19 -15.09 10.48
CA PRO A 300 29.56 -14.31 11.64
C PRO A 300 28.31 -13.75 12.34
N VAL A 301 28.33 -13.74 13.67
CA VAL A 301 27.24 -13.17 14.48
C VAL A 301 27.56 -11.69 14.76
N PRO A 302 26.87 -10.73 14.11
CA PRO A 302 27.13 -9.31 14.35
C PRO A 302 26.61 -8.89 15.74
N ARG A 303 27.24 -7.83 16.28
CA ARG A 303 26.82 -7.21 17.54
C ARG A 303 26.07 -5.90 17.26
N PRO A 304 24.97 -5.61 17.98
CA PRO A 304 24.29 -4.31 17.87
C PRO A 304 25.17 -3.19 18.41
N THR A 305 24.97 -1.97 17.87
CA THR A 305 25.51 -0.75 18.47
C THR A 305 24.68 -0.35 19.70
N LYS A 306 25.28 0.39 20.62
CA LYS A 306 24.56 0.95 21.79
C LYS A 306 23.37 1.81 21.37
N ALA A 307 23.52 2.58 20.28
CA ALA A 307 22.44 3.39 19.73
C ALA A 307 21.27 2.54 19.20
N ALA A 308 21.55 1.48 18.43
CA ALA A 308 20.50 0.60 17.92
C ALA A 308 19.77 -0.15 19.04
N LEU A 309 20.51 -0.59 20.07
CA LEU A 309 19.93 -1.21 21.25
C LEU A 309 19.00 -0.24 22.01
N ALA A 310 19.43 1.01 22.23
CA ALA A 310 18.63 2.03 22.90
C ALA A 310 17.38 2.40 22.07
N GLN A 311 17.54 2.54 20.75
CA GLN A 311 16.43 2.83 19.84
C GLN A 311 15.36 1.73 19.88
N ASN A 312 15.76 0.47 19.64
CA ASN A 312 14.80 -0.63 19.62
C ASN A 312 14.15 -0.85 21.00
N LYS A 313 14.90 -0.65 22.09
CA LYS A 313 14.34 -0.69 23.44
C LYS A 313 13.29 0.39 23.67
N ALA A 314 13.53 1.63 23.24
CA ALA A 314 12.54 2.71 23.34
C ALA A 314 11.28 2.40 22.51
N GLU A 315 11.43 1.82 21.32
CA GLU A 315 10.32 1.37 20.47
C GLU A 315 9.49 0.26 21.16
N GLU A 316 10.13 -0.74 21.77
CA GLU A 316 9.44 -1.80 22.53
C GLU A 316 8.76 -1.28 23.79
N ASP A 317 9.45 -0.47 24.60
CA ASP A 317 8.90 0.07 25.85
C ASP A 317 7.70 1.02 25.60
N ALA A 318 7.62 1.61 24.40
CA ALA A 318 6.50 2.46 23.98
C ALA A 318 5.27 1.67 23.48
N ARG A 319 5.39 0.37 23.23
CA ARG A 319 4.26 -0.47 22.82
C ARG A 319 3.36 -0.78 24.00
N LYS A 320 2.05 -0.77 23.78
CA LYS A 320 1.08 -1.10 24.84
C LYS A 320 0.94 -2.62 24.95
N GLU A 321 1.17 -3.17 26.13
CA GLU A 321 0.84 -4.57 26.40
C GLU A 321 -0.67 -4.77 26.26
N GLN A 322 -1.07 -5.64 25.34
CA GLN A 322 -2.48 -5.99 25.16
C GLN A 322 -2.94 -6.87 26.32
N SER A 323 -3.96 -6.43 27.06
CA SER A 323 -4.62 -7.28 28.05
C SER A 323 -5.27 -8.49 27.38
N MET A 324 -5.22 -9.66 28.03
CA MET A 324 -5.92 -10.85 27.51
C MET A 324 -7.41 -10.59 27.24
N MET A 325 -8.06 -9.75 28.07
CA MET A 325 -9.46 -9.35 27.88
C MET A 325 -9.66 -8.52 26.61
N SER A 326 -8.76 -7.57 26.31
CA SER A 326 -8.86 -6.76 25.09
C SER A 326 -8.50 -7.56 23.84
N SER A 327 -7.67 -8.62 23.96
CA SER A 327 -7.45 -9.58 22.88
C SER A 327 -8.69 -10.39 22.54
N VAL A 328 -9.40 -10.91 23.53
CA VAL A 328 -10.63 -11.68 23.30
C VAL A 328 -11.73 -10.79 22.71
N MET A 329 -11.99 -9.62 23.31
CA MET A 329 -13.00 -8.70 22.80
C MET A 329 -12.62 -8.12 21.42
N GLY A 330 -11.32 -7.92 21.15
CA GLY A 330 -10.83 -7.46 19.86
C GLY A 330 -11.10 -8.43 18.71
N ALA A 331 -11.21 -9.74 18.98
CA ALA A 331 -11.60 -10.71 17.95
C ALA A 331 -13.01 -10.47 17.42
N PHE A 332 -13.92 -9.95 18.24
CA PHE A 332 -15.32 -9.67 17.87
C PHE A 332 -15.54 -8.26 17.33
N SER A 333 -14.58 -7.35 17.49
CA SER A 333 -14.71 -5.99 16.96
C SER A 333 -14.63 -5.99 15.42
N LYS A 334 -15.20 -4.98 14.76
CA LYS A 334 -15.01 -4.74 13.32
C LYS A 334 -13.70 -4.01 13.01
N ARG A 335 -13.16 -3.31 14.00
CA ARG A 335 -11.99 -2.43 13.84
C ARG A 335 -10.70 -3.24 13.94
N PRO A 336 -9.61 -2.82 13.26
CA PRO A 336 -8.32 -3.46 13.42
C PRO A 336 -7.75 -3.24 14.83
N ASN A 337 -6.89 -4.16 15.24
CA ASN A 337 -6.13 -4.01 16.47
C ASN A 337 -4.88 -3.16 16.21
N VAL A 338 -4.83 -1.96 16.78
CA VAL A 338 -3.70 -1.03 16.67
C VAL A 338 -2.80 -1.01 17.91
N SER A 339 -3.13 -1.79 18.95
CA SER A 339 -2.38 -1.78 20.21
C SER A 339 -0.90 -2.19 20.12
N PRO A 340 -0.49 -3.08 19.18
CA PRO A 340 0.93 -3.41 19.01
C PRO A 340 1.78 -2.29 18.43
N ALA A 341 1.17 -1.24 17.86
CA ALA A 341 1.91 -0.13 17.28
C ALA A 341 2.72 0.61 18.34
N THR A 342 3.97 0.96 18.01
CA THR A 342 4.79 1.84 18.85
C THR A 342 4.23 3.26 18.83
N THR A 343 4.36 4.00 19.94
CA THR A 343 4.03 5.43 19.98
C THR A 343 5.25 6.33 19.75
N VAL A 344 6.45 5.75 19.65
CA VAL A 344 7.71 6.48 19.38
C VAL A 344 8.36 5.97 18.11
N GLY A 345 9.19 6.82 17.50
CA GLY A 345 9.84 6.55 16.22
C GLY A 345 9.29 7.42 15.09
N ASN A 346 10.04 7.47 13.99
CA ASN A 346 9.63 8.21 12.80
C ASN A 346 8.90 7.26 11.83
N PRO A 347 7.59 7.44 11.60
CA PRO A 347 6.87 6.63 10.61
C PRO A 347 7.44 6.87 9.21
N THR A 348 7.30 5.87 8.34
CA THR A 348 7.74 6.00 6.95
C THR A 348 6.80 6.93 6.19
N LEU A 349 7.38 7.95 5.56
CA LEU A 349 6.62 8.97 4.85
C LEU A 349 6.60 8.76 3.33
N GLN A 350 7.50 7.93 2.81
CA GLN A 350 7.63 7.64 1.39
C GLN A 350 7.21 6.20 1.10
N ASP A 351 6.54 6.01 -0.03
CA ASP A 351 6.23 4.68 -0.53
C ASP A 351 7.47 4.06 -1.15
N GLN A 352 7.89 2.92 -0.62
CA GLN A 352 8.87 2.08 -1.28
C GLN A 352 8.16 1.16 -2.28
N GLU A 353 8.77 0.99 -3.45
CA GLU A 353 8.26 0.09 -4.47
C GLU A 353 8.25 -1.35 -3.93
N PRO A 354 7.11 -2.07 -4.04
CA PRO A 354 7.05 -3.45 -3.58
C PRO A 354 7.95 -4.33 -4.44
N ILE A 355 8.65 -5.25 -3.79
CA ILE A 355 9.49 -6.24 -4.46
C ILE A 355 8.58 -7.21 -5.22
N SER A 356 8.82 -7.35 -6.52
CA SER A 356 8.05 -8.24 -7.38
C SER A 356 8.49 -9.69 -7.22
N ALA A 357 7.54 -10.58 -6.90
CA ALA A 357 7.78 -12.02 -6.84
C ALA A 357 8.21 -12.60 -8.19
N SER A 358 7.65 -12.11 -9.31
CA SER A 358 8.06 -12.56 -10.64
C SER A 358 9.49 -12.09 -10.96
N GLY A 359 9.86 -10.89 -10.52
CA GLY A 359 11.24 -10.39 -10.62
C GLY A 359 12.23 -11.28 -9.87
N LEU A 360 11.92 -11.67 -8.62
CA LEU A 360 12.76 -12.60 -7.86
C LEU A 360 12.87 -13.99 -8.52
N VAL A 361 11.79 -14.48 -9.13
CA VAL A 361 11.81 -15.75 -9.89
C VAL A 361 12.72 -15.62 -11.11
N GLN A 362 12.61 -14.54 -11.89
CA GLN A 362 13.47 -14.30 -13.05
C GLN A 362 14.95 -14.19 -12.64
N GLU A 363 15.24 -13.49 -11.54
CA GLU A 363 16.59 -13.40 -10.97
C GLU A 363 17.11 -14.78 -10.57
N ALA A 364 16.30 -15.59 -9.87
CA ALA A 364 16.70 -16.94 -9.45
C ALA A 364 16.95 -17.88 -10.63
N VAL A 365 16.12 -17.83 -11.68
CA VAL A 365 16.32 -18.59 -12.93
C VAL A 365 17.60 -18.14 -13.63
N LYS A 366 17.85 -16.83 -13.74
CA LYS A 366 19.07 -16.30 -14.34
C LYS A 366 20.33 -16.70 -13.56
N ALA A 367 20.26 -16.68 -12.24
CA ALA A 367 21.37 -17.02 -11.35
C ALA A 367 21.68 -18.53 -11.36
N SER A 368 20.67 -19.39 -11.51
CA SER A 368 20.86 -20.85 -11.62
C SER A 368 21.31 -21.29 -13.02
N ALA A 369 20.93 -20.58 -14.08
CA ALA A 369 21.31 -20.89 -15.46
C ALA A 369 22.75 -20.46 -15.86
N GLY A 370 23.55 -19.94 -14.91
CA GLY A 370 24.95 -19.57 -15.17
C GLY A 370 25.13 -18.46 -16.23
N GLY A 371 24.15 -17.57 -16.38
CA GLY A 371 24.23 -16.43 -17.30
C GLY A 371 24.00 -16.75 -18.78
N LYS A 372 23.61 -17.98 -19.14
CA LYS A 372 23.09 -18.25 -20.49
C LYS A 372 21.60 -17.88 -20.53
N SER A 373 21.24 -16.99 -21.47
CA SER A 373 19.87 -16.44 -21.62
C SER A 373 18.81 -17.52 -21.50
N ALA A 374 17.91 -17.33 -20.54
CA ALA A 374 16.75 -18.18 -20.30
C ALA A 374 15.63 -17.86 -21.32
N ASP A 375 15.87 -18.11 -22.61
CA ASP A 375 14.82 -18.02 -23.63
C ASP A 375 14.01 -19.33 -23.75
N THR A 376 14.30 -20.36 -22.94
CA THR A 376 13.69 -21.69 -23.10
C THR A 376 12.94 -22.22 -21.87
N ALA A 377 12.98 -21.53 -20.72
CA ALA A 377 12.36 -22.03 -19.49
C ALA A 377 10.99 -21.39 -19.13
N LEU A 378 10.44 -20.51 -19.97
CA LEU A 378 9.12 -19.91 -19.78
C LEU A 378 8.28 -20.02 -21.05
N LYS A 379 7.91 -21.26 -21.43
CA LYS A 379 6.67 -21.52 -22.19
C LYS A 379 5.62 -22.12 -21.25
N GLY A 380 5.30 -21.38 -20.19
CA GLY A 380 3.96 -21.44 -19.63
C GLY A 380 3.13 -20.45 -20.44
N THR A 381 2.11 -20.93 -21.16
CA THR A 381 1.19 -20.07 -21.92
C THR A 381 0.59 -19.02 -20.99
N ILE A 382 1.04 -17.77 -21.10
CA ILE A 382 0.28 -16.62 -20.63
C ILE A 382 -0.86 -16.44 -21.62
N THR A 383 -2.06 -16.90 -21.29
CA THR A 383 -3.27 -16.47 -22.00
C THR A 383 -3.60 -15.06 -21.52
N GLY A 384 -3.44 -14.08 -22.40
CA GLY A 384 -3.93 -12.70 -22.22
C GLY A 384 -2.83 -11.69 -21.87
N THR A 385 -2.16 -11.15 -22.89
CA THR A 385 -1.32 -9.94 -22.78
C THR A 385 -1.97 -8.72 -23.45
N ASP A 386 -3.28 -8.73 -23.63
CA ASP A 386 -4.03 -7.58 -24.12
C ASP A 386 -4.86 -6.97 -23.00
N ALA A 387 -4.78 -5.64 -22.86
CA ALA A 387 -5.67 -4.88 -22.00
C ALA A 387 -7.12 -5.12 -22.44
N PRO A 388 -8.08 -5.37 -21.52
CA PRO A 388 -9.48 -5.53 -21.91
C PRO A 388 -9.98 -4.22 -22.53
N GLY A 389 -10.53 -4.29 -23.74
CA GLY A 389 -11.26 -3.15 -24.33
C GLY A 389 -12.44 -2.77 -23.43
N GLU A 390 -12.75 -1.47 -23.37
CA GLU A 390 -13.91 -0.93 -22.64
C GLU A 390 -15.17 -1.67 -23.12
N ASN A 391 -15.72 -2.54 -22.26
CA ASN A 391 -16.90 -3.42 -22.45
C ASN A 391 -16.68 -4.91 -22.81
N GLN A 392 -15.55 -5.54 -22.49
CA GLN A 392 -15.50 -7.01 -22.44
C GLN A 392 -15.81 -7.59 -21.05
N ALA A 393 -16.63 -8.64 -21.03
CA ALA A 393 -16.95 -9.38 -19.80
C ALA A 393 -15.74 -10.19 -19.33
N ALA A 394 -15.51 -10.24 -18.01
CA ALA A 394 -14.41 -11.00 -17.42
C ALA A 394 -14.51 -12.50 -17.77
N PRO A 395 -13.41 -13.17 -18.14
CA PRO A 395 -13.43 -14.57 -18.54
C PRO A 395 -13.85 -15.47 -17.37
N ARG A 396 -14.79 -16.37 -17.62
CA ARG A 396 -15.21 -17.41 -16.67
C ARG A 396 -14.44 -18.70 -16.93
N SER A 397 -14.25 -19.50 -15.90
CA SER A 397 -13.52 -20.77 -15.90
C SER A 397 -14.12 -21.88 -16.79
N ASP A 398 -15.18 -21.58 -17.53
CA ASP A 398 -16.10 -22.55 -18.09
C ASP A 398 -16.10 -22.52 -19.63
N ASP A 399 -15.28 -21.66 -20.26
CA ASP A 399 -15.21 -21.54 -21.72
C ASP A 399 -14.37 -22.66 -22.37
N PRO A 400 -14.87 -23.32 -23.43
CA PRO A 400 -14.19 -24.46 -24.06
C PRO A 400 -12.99 -24.02 -24.92
N ASN A 401 -11.84 -24.66 -24.68
CA ASN A 401 -10.53 -24.40 -25.29
C ASN A 401 -10.48 -24.76 -26.79
N PRO A 402 -9.98 -23.88 -27.70
CA PRO A 402 -9.75 -24.23 -29.10
C PRO A 402 -8.49 -25.09 -29.29
N GLN A 403 -8.61 -26.14 -30.10
CA GLN A 403 -7.57 -27.12 -30.42
C GLN A 403 -6.41 -26.56 -31.26
N ALA A 404 -5.22 -27.11 -31.03
CA ALA A 404 -3.96 -26.81 -31.72
C ALA A 404 -3.97 -27.19 -33.21
N PRO A 405 -3.24 -26.47 -34.10
CA PRO A 405 -3.20 -26.81 -35.52
C PRO A 405 -2.20 -27.94 -35.79
N ALA A 406 -2.69 -29.00 -36.43
CA ALA A 406 -1.88 -30.03 -37.07
C ALA A 406 -1.53 -29.62 -38.51
N SER A 407 -0.28 -29.86 -38.88
CA SER A 407 0.26 -29.75 -40.24
C SER A 407 -0.34 -30.78 -41.20
N THR A 408 -0.72 -30.40 -42.43
CA THR A 408 -0.40 -31.22 -43.63
C THR A 408 -0.60 -30.48 -44.96
N ASP A 409 0.23 -30.92 -45.91
CA ASP A 409 0.39 -30.51 -47.30
C ASP A 409 -0.83 -30.66 -48.23
N LYS A 410 -0.81 -29.82 -49.27
CA LYS A 410 -1.30 -29.95 -50.66
C LYS A 410 -2.23 -31.14 -51.01
N ASN A 411 -3.42 -30.83 -51.53
CA ASN A 411 -3.73 -30.77 -52.97
C ASN A 411 -5.21 -31.12 -53.25
N SER A 412 -5.78 -30.38 -54.22
CA SER A 412 -6.83 -30.76 -55.19
C SER A 412 -8.25 -31.16 -54.74
N GLN A 413 -9.19 -30.30 -55.13
CA GLN A 413 -10.40 -30.58 -55.93
C GLN A 413 -11.35 -31.71 -55.49
N ALA A 414 -12.57 -31.33 -55.12
CA ALA A 414 -13.76 -31.53 -55.96
C ALA A 414 -15.01 -31.02 -55.23
N ALA A 415 -15.69 -30.05 -55.81
CA ALA A 415 -17.06 -29.68 -55.45
C ALA A 415 -17.91 -29.78 -56.72
N ALA A 416 -19.02 -30.51 -56.63
CA ALA A 416 -20.10 -30.48 -57.60
C ALA A 416 -21.45 -30.70 -56.91
N SER A 417 -22.44 -29.96 -57.44
CA SER A 417 -23.89 -30.02 -57.23
C SER A 417 -24.39 -29.53 -55.87
N GLY A 418 -25.41 -28.69 -55.76
CA GLY A 418 -26.38 -28.09 -56.70
C GLY A 418 -27.36 -27.32 -55.80
N GLY A 419 -27.72 -26.08 -56.10
CA GLY A 419 -28.88 -25.78 -56.94
C GLY A 419 -30.13 -25.57 -56.07
N GLU A 420 -30.49 -24.29 -55.83
CA GLU A 420 -31.84 -23.73 -56.10
C GLU A 420 -32.74 -23.70 -54.84
N GLN A 421 -33.60 -22.71 -54.55
CA GLN A 421 -34.16 -21.57 -55.30
C GLN A 421 -34.84 -20.60 -54.29
N ASN A 422 -34.89 -19.32 -54.68
CA ASN A 422 -35.63 -18.18 -54.09
C ASN A 422 -37.16 -18.31 -54.43
N PRO A 423 -38.13 -17.51 -53.90
CA PRO A 423 -38.27 -16.09 -54.30
C PRO A 423 -39.04 -15.09 -53.36
N ALA A 424 -38.97 -13.80 -53.78
CA ALA A 424 -39.95 -12.69 -53.64
C ALA A 424 -39.99 -11.88 -52.31
N ALA A 425 -40.14 -10.54 -52.26
CA ALA A 425 -40.22 -9.44 -53.24
C ALA A 425 -40.02 -8.07 -52.54
N GLN A 426 -39.86 -7.02 -53.37
CA GLN A 426 -39.53 -5.59 -53.13
C GLN A 426 -40.59 -4.78 -52.34
N ASP A 427 -40.21 -3.63 -51.71
CA ASP A 427 -40.38 -2.26 -52.27
C ASP A 427 -39.90 -1.10 -51.33
N SER A 428 -39.53 0.03 -51.97
CA SER A 428 -39.59 1.44 -51.52
C SER A 428 -38.40 2.19 -50.87
N GLN A 429 -37.63 2.85 -51.76
CA GLN A 429 -37.39 4.31 -51.91
C GLN A 429 -36.43 5.14 -51.03
N ALA A 430 -35.61 5.93 -51.78
CA ALA A 430 -34.62 6.98 -51.48
C ALA A 430 -35.26 8.30 -50.96
N ALA A 431 -34.57 9.37 -50.53
CA ALA A 431 -33.40 10.08 -51.09
C ALA A 431 -32.89 11.22 -50.13
N PRO A 432 -32.01 12.19 -50.50
CA PRO A 432 -30.75 12.48 -49.79
C PRO A 432 -30.52 13.95 -49.35
N ASP A 433 -29.33 14.19 -48.79
CA ASP A 433 -28.70 15.46 -48.37
C ASP A 433 -28.40 16.43 -49.53
N PRO A 434 -28.59 17.76 -49.36
CA PRO A 434 -27.98 18.76 -50.23
C PRO A 434 -27.31 19.93 -49.47
N ASN A 435 -25.99 20.04 -49.57
CA ASN A 435 -25.34 21.28 -50.02
C ASN A 435 -23.83 21.07 -50.21
N ASP A 436 -23.44 20.92 -51.47
CA ASP A 436 -22.07 20.89 -51.93
C ASP A 436 -21.91 21.98 -53.00
N LEU A 437 -20.89 22.84 -52.87
CA LEU A 437 -20.47 23.76 -53.93
C LEU A 437 -18.93 23.82 -53.98
N LYS A 438 -18.39 23.24 -55.04
CA LYS A 438 -17.10 23.53 -55.71
C LYS A 438 -17.37 23.53 -57.22
N PRO A 439 -16.65 24.26 -58.08
CA PRO A 439 -15.22 24.03 -58.41
C PRO A 439 -14.46 25.35 -58.72
N VAL A 440 -13.19 25.51 -59.13
CA VAL A 440 -12.27 24.89 -60.11
C VAL A 440 -10.83 25.36 -59.77
N GLY A 441 -9.78 24.59 -60.09
CA GLY A 441 -8.37 24.94 -59.84
C GLY A 441 -7.51 25.22 -61.09
N SER A 442 -6.35 25.85 -60.85
CA SER A 442 -5.02 25.76 -61.53
C SER A 442 -4.08 26.76 -60.81
N GLY A 443 -2.77 26.57 -60.55
CA GLY A 443 -1.77 25.51 -60.68
C GLY A 443 -0.41 26.01 -60.09
N GLY A 444 0.53 25.09 -59.82
CA GLY A 444 1.97 25.32 -59.52
C GLY A 444 2.38 25.27 -58.02
N ALA A 445 2.91 24.17 -57.46
CA ALA A 445 4.33 23.71 -57.41
C ALA A 445 5.22 24.66 -56.56
N THR A 446 5.97 24.30 -55.49
CA THR A 446 6.73 23.08 -55.10
C THR A 446 7.08 23.05 -53.59
N ASP A 447 7.12 21.83 -53.02
CA ASP A 447 8.01 21.24 -51.97
C ASP A 447 8.38 21.91 -50.62
N ALA A 448 7.93 21.22 -49.56
CA ALA A 448 8.63 20.67 -48.39
C ALA A 448 9.61 21.50 -47.51
N ALA A 449 9.32 21.48 -46.20
CA ALA A 449 10.22 21.76 -45.05
C ALA A 449 11.28 20.64 -44.85
N PRO A 450 12.20 20.63 -43.84
CA PRO A 450 12.46 21.57 -42.73
C PRO A 450 13.97 21.87 -42.40
N ASP A 451 14.16 22.88 -41.53
CA ASP A 451 15.17 23.11 -40.45
C ASP A 451 16.60 22.47 -40.51
N PRO A 452 17.69 23.28 -40.53
CA PRO A 452 19.07 22.80 -40.33
C PRO A 452 19.68 23.24 -38.99
N ASN A 453 19.91 22.26 -38.12
CA ASN A 453 20.93 22.31 -37.08
C ASN A 453 22.21 21.69 -37.66
N GLU A 454 23.23 22.49 -37.99
CA GLU A 454 24.53 21.99 -38.47
C GLU A 454 25.72 22.51 -37.63
N LEU A 455 26.52 21.54 -37.18
CA LEU A 455 27.81 21.64 -36.50
C LEU A 455 28.98 21.66 -37.50
N LYS A 456 30.14 22.18 -37.03
CA LYS A 456 31.56 21.73 -37.20
C LYS A 456 32.54 22.87 -37.64
N PRO A 457 33.88 22.68 -37.69
CA PRO A 457 34.85 22.39 -36.59
C PRO A 457 36.18 23.21 -36.71
N ASN A 458 37.05 23.29 -35.69
CA ASN A 458 38.53 23.24 -35.88
C ASN A 458 39.36 23.03 -34.58
N VAL A 459 40.61 22.56 -34.74
CA VAL A 459 41.49 21.82 -33.80
C VAL A 459 42.82 22.58 -33.48
N ALA A 460 43.19 22.65 -32.17
CA ALA A 460 44.51 22.54 -31.44
C ALA A 460 45.78 23.38 -31.82
N PRO A 461 46.92 23.43 -31.03
CA PRO A 461 47.33 22.64 -29.83
C PRO A 461 48.12 23.34 -28.66
N ASP A 462 48.42 22.53 -27.61
CA ASP A 462 49.52 22.50 -26.60
C ASP A 462 49.56 23.30 -25.24
N THR A 463 49.30 22.56 -24.14
CA THR A 463 49.86 22.39 -22.75
C THR A 463 50.80 23.41 -22.04
N PRO A 464 51.09 23.33 -20.70
CA PRO A 464 50.51 22.58 -19.56
C PRO A 464 50.35 23.38 -18.21
N ALA A 465 49.82 22.71 -17.17
CA ALA A 465 49.51 23.16 -15.79
C ALA A 465 50.69 23.74 -14.95
N PRO A 466 50.42 24.43 -13.82
CA PRO A 466 50.44 23.73 -12.52
C PRO A 466 49.42 24.24 -11.45
N ALA A 467 49.25 23.45 -10.39
CA ALA A 467 48.68 23.82 -9.08
C ALA A 467 49.79 23.62 -8.01
N PRO A 468 49.61 23.86 -6.69
CA PRO A 468 48.54 24.53 -5.91
C PRO A 468 49.10 25.52 -4.84
N SER A 469 48.26 26.31 -4.15
CA SER A 469 48.28 26.47 -2.66
C SER A 469 47.24 27.46 -2.09
N GLN A 470 46.47 26.94 -1.13
CA GLN A 470 45.88 27.51 0.11
C GLN A 470 45.57 29.02 0.27
N VAL A 471 44.37 29.31 0.82
CA VAL A 471 44.08 29.95 2.15
C VAL A 471 42.75 30.73 2.08
N ASN A 472 41.88 30.46 3.08
CA ASN A 472 40.75 31.22 3.67
C ASN A 472 40.54 32.68 3.20
N GLU A 473 39.33 33.25 3.10
CA GLU A 473 38.38 33.44 4.20
C GLU A 473 37.07 34.14 3.72
N VAL A 474 35.92 33.66 4.21
CA VAL A 474 34.64 34.35 4.54
C VAL A 474 34.10 35.48 3.64
N GLY A 475 32.91 35.22 3.08
CA GLY A 475 31.90 36.22 2.72
C GLY A 475 30.50 35.61 2.91
N GLN A 476 29.82 36.04 3.97
CA GLN A 476 28.49 35.61 4.42
C GLN A 476 27.33 36.19 3.57
N ASN A 477 26.18 35.52 3.69
CA ASN A 477 24.77 35.91 3.48
C ASN A 477 24.06 35.20 2.30
N ALA A 478 22.87 34.62 2.45
CA ALA A 478 22.01 34.40 3.61
C ALA A 478 20.91 33.36 3.28
N ASN A 479 20.56 32.59 4.31
CA ASN A 479 19.24 32.08 4.72
C ASN A 479 18.35 31.25 3.78
N ASP A 480 18.34 29.96 4.10
CA ASP A 480 17.21 29.03 3.95
C ASP A 480 16.96 28.39 5.34
N PRO A 481 15.80 28.53 6.00
CA PRO A 481 15.60 28.06 7.37
C PRO A 481 14.78 26.77 7.41
N ASN A 482 15.32 25.62 6.98
CA ASN A 482 14.80 24.33 7.44
C ASN A 482 15.76 23.15 7.25
N ALA A 483 16.91 23.17 7.94
CA ALA A 483 17.74 21.97 8.09
C ALA A 483 18.66 22.05 9.31
N GLN A 484 18.12 21.95 10.54
CA GLN A 484 18.92 21.43 11.66
C GLN A 484 18.07 21.03 12.87
N ALA A 485 17.65 19.76 12.86
CA ALA A 485 17.72 18.93 14.06
C ALA A 485 18.79 17.86 13.83
N GLY A 486 19.99 18.31 13.47
CA GLY A 486 21.19 17.49 13.56
C GLY A 486 21.52 17.34 15.05
N ALA A 487 21.06 16.25 15.66
CA ALA A 487 21.65 15.78 16.89
C ALA A 487 23.15 15.60 16.63
N LYS A 488 23.99 16.23 17.45
CA LYS A 488 25.42 15.90 17.51
C LYS A 488 25.53 14.37 17.61
N ALA A 489 26.02 13.73 16.55
CA ALA A 489 26.46 12.36 16.61
C ALA A 489 27.68 12.32 17.52
N ASP A 490 27.42 12.09 18.80
CA ASP A 490 28.44 11.76 19.78
C ASP A 490 29.13 10.47 19.29
N ALA A 491 30.46 10.42 19.30
CA ALA A 491 31.25 9.27 18.84
C ALA A 491 30.93 7.98 19.63
N SER A 492 30.17 8.09 20.73
CA SER A 492 29.61 7.03 21.54
C SER A 492 28.48 6.22 20.86
N GLY A 493 27.84 6.75 19.81
CA GLY A 493 26.69 6.11 19.15
C GLY A 493 27.02 4.89 18.28
N GLN A 494 28.27 4.77 17.82
CA GLN A 494 28.77 3.65 17.02
C GLN A 494 29.44 2.56 17.87
N GLU A 495 29.59 2.79 19.17
CA GLU A 495 30.18 1.80 20.07
C GLU A 495 29.30 0.55 20.14
N LEU A 496 29.92 -0.63 20.10
CA LEU A 496 29.22 -1.91 20.23
C LEU A 496 28.63 -2.05 21.63
N ALA A 497 27.46 -2.66 21.74
CA ALA A 497 26.84 -2.94 23.03
C ALA A 497 27.55 -4.11 23.73
N ASP A 498 27.74 -3.98 25.04
CA ASP A 498 28.32 -5.04 25.88
C ASP A 498 27.31 -6.15 26.19
N ASP A 499 27.81 -7.35 26.50
CA ASP A 499 26.98 -8.53 26.77
C ASP A 499 25.96 -8.31 27.92
N GLN A 500 26.32 -7.50 28.93
CA GLN A 500 25.40 -7.11 30.00
C GLN A 500 24.23 -6.26 29.51
N MET A 501 24.48 -5.34 28.58
CA MET A 501 23.43 -4.49 28.01
C MET A 501 22.45 -5.31 27.17
N ILE A 502 22.99 -6.25 26.38
CA ILE A 502 22.21 -7.17 25.54
C ILE A 502 21.37 -8.15 26.40
N SER A 503 21.91 -8.63 27.53
CA SER A 503 21.23 -9.59 28.39
C SER A 503 20.14 -8.99 29.30
N SER A 504 20.18 -7.67 29.57
CA SER A 504 19.25 -7.00 30.49
C SER A 504 17.82 -6.78 29.95
N SER A 505 17.56 -7.07 28.68
CA SER A 505 16.22 -6.96 28.09
C SER A 505 15.35 -8.17 28.45
N LYS A 506 14.55 -8.01 29.53
CA LYS A 506 13.35 -8.79 29.94
C LYS A 506 13.00 -10.08 29.13
N HIS A 507 13.89 -11.07 29.05
CA HIS A 507 13.45 -12.42 28.70
C HIS A 507 12.80 -13.04 29.94
N LYS A 508 11.47 -12.89 30.03
CA LYS A 508 10.65 -13.58 31.03
C LYS A 508 10.88 -15.09 30.82
N LYS A 509 11.70 -15.71 31.68
CA LYS A 509 12.02 -17.14 31.66
C LYS A 509 10.74 -17.95 31.43
N LYS A 510 10.63 -18.64 30.29
CA LYS A 510 9.65 -19.72 30.12
C LYS A 510 9.94 -20.74 31.22
N LYS A 511 8.99 -20.93 32.14
CA LYS A 511 9.01 -21.98 33.16
C LYS A 511 9.22 -23.31 32.43
N GLY A 512 10.34 -23.98 32.70
CA GLY A 512 10.76 -25.18 32.00
C GLY A 512 9.70 -26.28 32.05
N LEU A 513 9.52 -26.97 30.92
CA LEU A 513 8.88 -28.28 30.91
C LEU A 513 9.71 -29.19 31.81
N GLY A 514 9.09 -29.68 32.89
CA GLY A 514 9.67 -30.71 33.73
C GLY A 514 9.95 -31.96 32.90
N LYS A 515 11.20 -32.47 33.00
CA LYS A 515 11.60 -33.80 32.54
C LYS A 515 10.62 -34.84 33.07
N ILE A 516 9.88 -35.50 32.17
CA ILE A 516 9.25 -36.78 32.46
C ILE A 516 10.31 -37.84 32.14
N ILE A 517 10.84 -38.48 33.18
CA ILE A 517 11.58 -39.74 33.08
C ILE A 517 10.56 -40.83 33.39
N PRO A 518 10.27 -41.79 32.49
CA PRO A 518 9.68 -43.04 32.90
C PRO A 518 10.79 -44.07 33.07
N GLY A 519 11.05 -44.46 34.31
CA GLY A 519 11.80 -45.65 34.66
C GLY A 519 10.98 -46.49 35.63
N ALA A 520 10.40 -47.58 35.12
CA ALA A 520 10.12 -48.87 35.77
C ALA A 520 9.48 -49.78 34.72
#